data_AF-A0A1M5LME8-F1
#
_entry.id   AF-A0A1M5LME8-F1
#
_cell.length_a   1.000
_cell.length_b   1.000
_cell.length_c   1.000
_cell.angle_alpha   90.00
_cell.angle_beta   90.00
_cell.angle_gamma   90.00
#
_symmetry.space_group_name_H-M   'P 1'
#
loop_
_entity.id
_entity.type
_entity.pdbx_description
1 polymer ?
#
loop_
_entity_poly.entity_id
_entity_poly.type
_entity_poly.pdbx_seq_one_letter_code
_entity_poly.pdbx_strand_id
1 'polypeptide(L)'
;MSNSIEKQPQGPDGPAAGTAGLLCGMVQDHLSQALGDLLGRLDRLVADGRDVPGPRLHAELSARLRVERNSLDRRYRREIARLFSPPSAAGGRGDRELVRYGRPAAEARVEQLAIDALAQRLRRAHDPPLVRLEQRLRVRALRGQMPNLAAAFAPATLVDTLRVALEAQDIGGSQRLALYALLEPVLGAALERILIQALDTLDNPLPTTAAGTTDAMMVTAADAEHSVDEAMLTALRHEQARGLQDADAQLAAVLLAALHRAPAPAGDPRPIAQRLALLGQLIATSLEPLAASARAAFEPLRFTLTKIVLADGALLYWPAHPVRQLLRQACECHDERQRRQLCARIDQMALSASFVQSTLPQIAPLTATQVTDCLDGLRLHSGLGEDRGLVDARRDVAETLAQATLQHTLPQGLRLFLRAGWGPLLTQRLLRHGRPSAPWQDGLNRLDQLLDAISSDATRVREFESLLATISAELLEAGLRGDRCDRLQQALREAFYERRTDTTAIGEATPTAAPQGAARLPGSGVIELPES
;
A
#
# COMPACT_ATOMS: atom_id res chain seq x y z
N MET A 1 38.90 51.09 5.93
CA MET A 1 37.73 51.04 6.81
C MET A 1 36.53 50.68 5.96
N SER A 2 36.23 49.38 5.85
CA SER A 2 35.10 48.85 5.09
C SER A 2 34.34 47.92 6.02
N ASN A 3 33.14 48.33 6.43
CA ASN A 3 32.25 47.51 7.24
C ASN A 3 31.45 46.59 6.32
N SER A 4 31.77 45.30 6.36
CA SER A 4 30.92 44.23 5.82
C SER A 4 29.74 44.03 6.75
N ILE A 5 28.54 44.41 6.29
CA ILE A 5 27.27 44.04 6.92
C ILE A 5 26.95 42.62 6.47
N GLU A 6 27.17 41.67 7.36
CA GLU A 6 26.81 40.27 7.20
C GLU A 6 25.29 40.14 7.34
N LYS A 7 24.59 39.98 6.20
CA LYS A 7 23.16 39.65 6.16
C LYS A 7 22.98 38.19 6.56
N GLN A 8 22.61 37.93 7.81
CA GLN A 8 22.06 36.63 8.21
C GLN A 8 20.73 36.37 7.48
N PRO A 9 20.52 35.17 6.91
CA PRO A 9 19.24 34.80 6.33
C PRO A 9 18.23 34.57 7.47
N GLN A 10 17.28 35.49 7.62
CA GLN A 10 16.08 35.24 8.42
C GLN A 10 15.23 34.18 7.70
N GLY A 11 15.42 32.92 8.08
CA GLY A 11 14.57 31.81 7.67
C GLY A 11 13.17 31.89 8.31
N PRO A 12 12.16 31.21 7.75
CA PRO A 12 10.77 31.28 8.19
C PRO A 12 10.53 30.42 9.44
N ASP A 13 11.30 30.62 10.52
CA ASP A 13 11.15 29.87 11.77
C ASP A 13 10.13 30.58 12.68
N GLY A 14 8.86 30.51 12.29
CA GLY A 14 7.75 30.94 13.13
C GLY A 14 7.55 30.00 14.34
N PRO A 15 6.87 30.45 15.41
CA PRO A 15 6.59 29.65 16.61
C PRO A 15 5.84 28.33 16.34
N ALA A 16 5.15 28.26 15.19
CA ALA A 16 4.53 27.06 14.62
C ALA A 16 5.53 25.91 14.37
N ALA A 17 6.72 26.22 13.85
CA ALA A 17 7.77 25.25 13.57
C ALA A 17 8.33 24.65 14.87
N GLY A 18 8.44 25.46 15.93
CA GLY A 18 8.92 25.02 17.24
C GLY A 18 8.02 23.97 17.90
N THR A 19 6.69 24.16 17.87
CA THR A 19 5.76 23.20 18.50
C THR A 19 5.72 21.87 17.74
N ALA A 20 5.72 21.91 16.39
CA ALA A 20 5.78 20.69 15.58
C ALA A 20 7.10 19.92 15.79
N GLY A 21 8.23 20.64 15.90
CA GLY A 21 9.53 20.07 16.23
C GLY A 21 9.55 19.40 17.60
N LEU A 22 8.97 20.03 18.62
CA LEU A 22 8.86 19.46 19.97
C LEU A 22 8.02 18.18 19.98
N LEU A 23 6.85 18.18 19.32
CA LEU A 23 6.01 16.99 19.20
C LEU A 23 6.73 15.87 18.45
N CYS A 24 7.47 16.19 17.39
CA CYS A 24 8.27 15.22 16.66
C CYS A 24 9.38 14.60 17.53
N GLY A 25 10.15 15.43 18.24
CA GLY A 25 11.22 14.96 19.14
C GLY A 25 10.67 14.05 20.24
N MET A 26 9.56 14.43 20.87
CA MET A 26 8.88 13.63 21.88
C MET A 26 8.42 12.27 21.35
N VAL A 27 7.80 12.23 20.16
CA VAL A 27 7.35 10.97 19.54
C VAL A 27 8.55 10.09 19.19
N GLN A 28 9.62 10.67 18.65
CA GLN A 28 10.85 9.94 18.36
C GLN A 28 11.47 9.35 19.62
N ASP A 29 11.64 10.13 20.68
CA ASP A 29 12.30 9.69 21.90
C ASP A 29 11.52 8.57 22.59
N HIS A 30 10.20 8.73 22.74
CA HIS A 30 9.37 7.71 23.40
C HIS A 30 9.22 6.43 22.59
N LEU A 31 9.01 6.52 21.27
CA LEU A 31 8.92 5.32 20.43
C LEU A 31 10.26 4.60 20.28
N SER A 32 11.37 5.34 20.22
CA SER A 32 12.70 4.75 20.16
C SER A 32 13.12 4.15 21.50
N GLN A 33 12.79 4.81 22.61
CA GLN A 33 13.00 4.25 23.95
C GLN A 33 12.16 2.98 24.12
N ALA A 34 10.88 3.00 23.71
CA ALA A 34 10.02 1.83 23.75
C ALA A 34 10.53 0.68 22.88
N LEU A 35 11.04 0.98 21.68
CA LEU A 35 11.67 -0.02 20.81
C LEU A 35 12.95 -0.56 21.43
N GLY A 36 13.79 0.29 22.02
CA GLY A 36 15.00 -0.10 22.75
C GLY A 36 14.71 -0.97 23.97
N ASP A 37 13.71 -0.60 24.76
CA ASP A 37 13.23 -1.36 25.92
C ASP A 37 12.65 -2.71 25.50
N LEU A 38 11.88 -2.75 24.40
CA LEU A 38 11.37 -3.98 23.84
C LEU A 38 12.49 -4.89 23.35
N LEU A 39 13.45 -4.39 22.58
CA LEU A 39 14.58 -5.19 22.13
C LEU A 39 15.37 -5.74 23.32
N GLY A 40 15.53 -4.95 24.38
CA GLY A 40 16.12 -5.41 25.65
C GLY A 40 15.23 -6.39 26.45
N ARG A 41 13.91 -6.34 26.31
CA ARG A 41 12.96 -7.30 26.90
C ARG A 41 12.86 -8.57 26.08
N LEU A 42 12.96 -8.52 24.76
CA LEU A 42 13.03 -9.69 23.89
C LEU A 42 14.22 -10.57 24.25
N ASP A 43 15.36 -9.97 24.59
CA ASP A 43 16.51 -10.70 25.13
C ASP A 43 16.19 -11.46 26.42
N ARG A 44 15.35 -10.89 27.29
CA ARG A 44 14.91 -11.54 28.54
C ARG A 44 13.83 -12.58 28.30
N LEU A 45 12.85 -12.31 27.45
CA LEU A 45 11.80 -13.26 27.08
C LEU A 45 12.37 -14.50 26.37
N VAL A 46 13.43 -14.32 25.57
CA VAL A 46 14.18 -15.43 24.97
C VAL A 46 14.93 -16.22 26.04
N ALA A 47 15.49 -15.56 27.05
CA ALA A 47 16.15 -16.23 28.17
C ALA A 47 15.16 -16.98 29.08
N ASP A 48 13.94 -16.45 29.23
CA ASP A 48 12.91 -16.98 30.14
C ASP A 48 12.06 -18.10 29.50
N GLY A 49 12.13 -18.29 28.18
CA GLY A 49 11.58 -19.46 27.48
C GLY A 49 10.05 -19.62 27.51
N ARG A 50 9.28 -18.60 27.88
CA ARG A 50 7.81 -18.68 27.99
C ARG A 50 7.07 -18.07 26.80
N ASP A 51 6.02 -18.76 26.37
CA ASP A 51 4.92 -18.30 25.53
C ASP A 51 5.24 -17.77 24.13
N VAL A 52 6.20 -18.37 23.42
CA VAL A 52 6.42 -17.98 22.01
C VAL A 52 6.48 -19.15 21.02
N PRO A 53 5.78 -19.06 19.87
CA PRO A 53 5.78 -20.11 18.86
C PRO A 53 7.18 -20.34 18.28
N GLY A 54 7.77 -21.49 18.63
CA GLY A 54 8.99 -22.01 18.03
C GLY A 54 10.28 -21.45 18.68
N PRO A 55 10.93 -22.19 19.60
CA PRO A 55 12.17 -21.74 20.25
C PRO A 55 13.30 -21.46 19.25
N ARG A 56 13.30 -22.14 18.09
CA ARG A 56 14.27 -21.91 17.00
C ARG A 56 14.07 -20.56 16.31
N LEU A 57 12.84 -20.24 15.91
CA LEU A 57 12.51 -18.95 15.29
C LEU A 57 12.87 -17.79 16.23
N HIS A 58 12.68 -17.98 17.54
CA HIS A 58 13.06 -17.01 18.56
C HIS A 58 14.56 -16.82 18.70
N ALA A 59 15.32 -17.91 18.76
CA ALA A 59 16.78 -17.84 18.84
C ALA A 59 17.35 -17.11 17.60
N GLU A 60 16.88 -17.44 16.40
CA GLU A 60 17.28 -16.78 15.15
C GLU A 60 16.89 -15.30 15.14
N LEU A 61 15.64 -14.98 15.52
CA LEU A 61 15.15 -13.62 15.59
C LEU A 61 15.96 -12.77 16.58
N SER A 62 16.25 -13.31 17.76
CA SER A 62 17.03 -12.60 18.79
C SER A 62 18.47 -12.37 18.38
N ALA A 63 19.13 -13.38 17.81
CA ALA A 63 20.50 -13.24 17.28
C ALA A 63 20.56 -12.16 16.19
N ARG A 64 19.59 -12.17 15.28
CA ARG A 64 19.52 -11.19 14.19
C ARG A 64 19.20 -9.78 14.69
N LEU A 65 18.25 -9.64 15.62
CA LEU A 65 17.93 -8.35 16.21
C LEU A 65 19.07 -7.77 17.04
N ARG A 66 19.90 -8.59 17.68
CA ARG A 66 21.11 -8.10 18.38
C ARG A 66 22.08 -7.42 17.43
N VAL A 67 22.28 -8.01 16.25
CA VAL A 67 23.15 -7.44 15.20
C VAL A 67 22.52 -6.18 14.62
N GLU A 68 21.22 -6.21 14.31
CA GLU A 68 20.54 -5.15 13.57
C GLU A 68 19.90 -4.05 14.45
N ARG A 69 19.97 -4.16 15.78
CA ARG A 69 19.28 -3.25 16.72
C ARG A 69 19.55 -1.77 16.44
N ASN A 70 20.82 -1.40 16.30
CA ASN A 70 21.21 -0.01 16.07
C ASN A 70 20.79 0.49 14.68
N SER A 71 20.78 -0.41 13.70
CA SER A 71 20.33 -0.14 12.32
C SER A 71 18.81 0.10 12.29
N LEU A 72 18.06 -0.78 12.98
CA LEU A 72 16.61 -0.71 13.11
C LEU A 72 16.17 0.56 13.84
N ASP A 73 16.78 0.88 15.00
CA ASP A 73 16.46 2.09 15.77
C ASP A 73 16.68 3.37 14.95
N ARG A 74 17.87 3.52 14.34
CA ARG A 74 18.17 4.68 13.49
C ARG A 74 17.20 4.81 12.32
N ARG A 75 16.80 3.68 11.73
CA ARG A 75 15.86 3.69 10.60
C ARG A 75 14.45 4.02 11.05
N TYR A 76 14.00 3.46 12.17
CA TYR A 76 12.69 3.75 12.72
C TYR A 76 12.56 5.23 13.11
N ARG A 77 13.56 5.79 13.80
CA ARG A 77 13.66 7.24 14.08
C ARG A 77 13.54 8.08 12.82
N ARG A 78 14.27 7.69 11.77
CA ARG A 78 14.25 8.39 10.47
C ARG A 78 12.89 8.34 9.80
N GLU A 79 12.20 7.19 9.85
CA GLU A 79 10.86 7.07 9.27
C GLU A 79 9.80 7.83 10.08
N ILE A 80 9.91 7.85 11.41
CA ILE A 80 9.06 8.71 12.26
C ILE A 80 9.32 10.18 11.93
N ALA A 81 10.58 10.63 11.85
CA ALA A 81 10.93 12.02 11.50
C ALA A 81 10.27 12.49 10.20
N ARG A 82 10.16 11.59 9.22
CA ARG A 82 9.53 11.87 7.93
C ARG A 82 8.03 12.12 8.03
N LEU A 83 7.33 11.54 9.01
CA LEU A 83 5.90 11.80 9.23
C LEU A 83 5.62 13.23 9.67
N PHE A 84 6.59 13.87 10.34
CA PHE A 84 6.49 15.24 10.85
C PHE A 84 7.15 16.26 9.92
N SER A 85 7.89 15.78 8.92
CA SER A 85 8.45 16.63 7.87
C SER A 85 7.39 16.89 6.80
N PRO A 86 7.30 18.11 6.23
CA PRO A 86 6.48 18.32 5.04
C PRO A 86 6.94 17.34 3.95
N PRO A 87 6.03 16.80 3.12
CA PRO A 87 6.37 15.79 2.11
C PRO A 87 7.44 16.37 1.17
N SER A 88 8.70 15.99 1.39
CA SER A 88 9.80 16.34 0.51
C SER A 88 9.58 15.61 -0.81
N ALA A 89 9.56 16.36 -1.91
CA ALA A 89 9.28 15.86 -3.25
C ALA A 89 10.33 14.87 -3.80
N ALA A 90 11.42 14.57 -3.06
CA ALA A 90 12.56 13.86 -3.60
C ALA A 90 12.99 12.63 -2.77
N GLY A 91 12.88 11.43 -3.36
CA GLY A 91 13.94 10.42 -3.20
C GLY A 91 13.62 9.07 -2.52
N GLY A 92 12.36 8.71 -2.23
CA GLY A 92 12.06 7.45 -1.50
C GLY A 92 11.01 6.52 -2.11
N ARG A 93 10.34 6.93 -3.18
CA ARG A 93 9.15 6.22 -3.68
C ARG A 93 9.49 4.98 -4.52
N GLY A 94 10.52 5.04 -5.37
CA GLY A 94 10.89 3.96 -6.30
C GLY A 94 11.32 2.65 -5.62
N ASP A 95 12.21 2.72 -4.63
CA ASP A 95 12.69 1.52 -3.91
C ASP A 95 11.55 0.83 -3.13
N ARG A 96 10.62 1.62 -2.56
CA ARG A 96 9.43 1.08 -1.89
C ARG A 96 8.48 0.41 -2.88
N GLU A 97 8.33 0.96 -4.08
CA GLU A 97 7.52 0.36 -5.13
C GLU A 97 8.13 -0.98 -5.60
N LEU A 98 9.43 -1.05 -5.87
CA LEU A 98 10.10 -2.30 -6.24
C LEU A 98 10.09 -3.36 -5.12
N VAL A 99 10.31 -2.96 -3.86
CA VAL A 99 10.15 -3.86 -2.71
C VAL A 99 8.71 -4.35 -2.60
N ARG A 100 7.72 -3.46 -2.82
CA ARG A 100 6.30 -3.84 -2.90
C ARG A 100 6.17 -4.90 -3.98
N TYR A 101 6.66 -4.73 -5.21
CA TYR A 101 6.50 -5.71 -6.28
C TYR A 101 7.10 -7.11 -6.03
N GLY A 102 8.12 -7.27 -5.18
CA GLY A 102 8.84 -8.53 -4.98
C GLY A 102 8.32 -9.49 -3.90
N ARG A 103 7.34 -9.13 -3.07
CA ARG A 103 6.86 -10.00 -1.99
C ARG A 103 5.85 -11.07 -2.47
N PRO A 104 5.89 -12.31 -1.94
CA PRO A 104 4.80 -13.26 -2.17
C PRO A 104 3.49 -12.66 -1.64
N ALA A 105 2.44 -12.69 -2.47
CA ALA A 105 1.14 -12.09 -2.16
C ALA A 105 0.53 -12.60 -0.84
N ALA A 106 0.70 -13.89 -0.53
CA ALA A 106 0.20 -14.49 0.70
C ALA A 106 0.91 -13.94 1.95
N GLU A 107 2.25 -13.90 1.94
CA GLU A 107 3.03 -13.37 3.06
C GLU A 107 2.76 -11.88 3.29
N ALA A 108 2.72 -11.10 2.21
CA ALA A 108 2.41 -9.66 2.29
C ALA A 108 1.00 -9.42 2.86
N ARG A 109 0.01 -10.23 2.45
CA ARG A 109 -1.36 -10.11 2.95
C ARG A 109 -1.50 -10.51 4.42
N VAL A 110 -0.84 -11.60 4.84
CA VAL A 110 -0.83 -12.00 6.25
C VAL A 110 -0.14 -10.94 7.11
N GLU A 111 0.98 -10.38 6.61
CA GLU A 111 1.68 -9.29 7.27
C GLU A 111 0.81 -8.03 7.39
N GLN A 112 0.13 -7.64 6.30
CA GLN A 112 -0.76 -6.49 6.31
C GLN A 112 -1.95 -6.70 7.27
N LEU A 113 -2.56 -7.88 7.28
CA LEU A 113 -3.63 -8.22 8.23
C LEU A 113 -3.15 -8.13 9.69
N ALA A 114 -1.93 -8.57 9.98
CA ALA A 114 -1.35 -8.44 11.32
C ALA A 114 -1.11 -6.98 11.71
N ILE A 115 -0.64 -6.16 10.77
CA ILE A 115 -0.45 -4.72 10.94
C ILE A 115 -1.79 -4.01 11.19
N ASP A 116 -2.80 -4.30 10.38
CA ASP A 116 -4.13 -3.72 10.51
C ASP A 116 -4.78 -4.13 11.84
N ALA A 117 -4.65 -5.39 12.23
CA ALA A 117 -5.14 -5.89 13.51
C ALA A 117 -4.40 -5.23 14.70
N LEU A 118 -3.09 -5.05 14.60
CA LEU A 118 -2.31 -4.34 15.61
C LEU A 118 -2.73 -2.86 15.70
N ALA A 119 -2.82 -2.17 14.58
CA ALA A 119 -3.24 -0.78 14.51
C ALA A 119 -4.67 -0.60 15.07
N GLN A 120 -5.59 -1.50 14.75
CA GLN A 120 -6.96 -1.46 15.24
C GLN A 120 -7.03 -1.69 16.75
N ARG A 121 -6.22 -2.61 17.29
CA ARG A 121 -6.15 -2.87 18.75
C ARG A 121 -5.57 -1.66 19.49
N LEU A 122 -4.47 -1.09 19.00
CA LEU A 122 -3.90 0.15 19.54
C LEU A 122 -4.91 1.31 19.49
N ARG A 123 -5.63 1.45 18.37
CA ARG A 123 -6.68 2.48 18.25
C ARG A 123 -7.79 2.28 19.27
N ARG A 124 -8.32 1.06 19.41
CA ARG A 124 -9.38 0.76 20.40
C ARG A 124 -8.93 1.01 21.84
N ALA A 125 -7.68 0.67 22.16
CA ALA A 125 -7.11 0.88 23.49
C ALA A 125 -6.96 2.37 23.84
N HIS A 126 -6.73 3.23 22.85
CA HIS A 126 -6.41 4.65 23.04
C HIS A 126 -7.37 5.59 22.31
N ASP A 127 -8.60 5.15 22.01
CA ASP A 127 -9.55 5.92 21.18
C ASP A 127 -9.89 7.30 21.79
N PRO A 128 -10.21 7.43 23.09
CA PRO A 128 -10.54 8.73 23.67
C PRO A 128 -9.40 9.78 23.59
N PRO A 129 -8.15 9.49 23.97
CA PRO A 129 -7.06 10.47 23.84
C PRO A 129 -6.67 10.73 22.38
N LEU A 130 -6.77 9.74 21.48
CA LEU A 130 -6.52 9.94 20.05
C LEU A 130 -7.51 10.93 19.43
N VAL A 131 -8.81 10.75 19.65
CA VAL A 131 -9.85 11.65 19.11
C VAL A 131 -9.66 13.07 19.61
N ARG A 132 -9.31 13.25 20.90
CA ARG A 132 -9.01 14.58 21.46
C ARG A 132 -7.80 15.21 20.78
N LEU A 133 -6.71 14.45 20.63
CA LEU A 133 -5.48 14.94 20.01
C LEU A 133 -5.73 15.34 18.55
N GLU A 134 -6.41 14.51 17.78
CA GLU A 134 -6.78 14.78 16.38
C GLU A 134 -7.61 16.06 16.26
N GLN A 135 -8.62 16.25 17.11
CA GLN A 135 -9.42 17.47 17.14
C GLN A 135 -8.57 18.71 17.43
N ARG A 136 -7.66 18.65 18.41
CA ARG A 136 -6.78 19.77 18.78
C ARG A 136 -5.82 20.13 17.64
N LEU A 137 -5.17 19.12 17.05
CA LEU A 137 -4.25 19.30 15.92
C LEU A 137 -4.99 19.88 14.71
N ARG A 138 -6.20 19.39 14.42
CA ARG A 138 -7.02 19.89 13.31
C ARG A 138 -7.44 21.35 13.52
N VAL A 139 -7.85 21.73 14.72
CA VAL A 139 -8.20 23.13 15.04
C VAL A 139 -6.99 24.06 14.88
N ARG A 140 -5.80 23.64 15.35
CA ARG A 140 -4.58 24.44 15.17
C ARG A 140 -4.13 24.50 13.71
N ALA A 141 -4.27 23.41 12.95
CA ALA A 141 -3.98 23.40 11.53
C ALA A 141 -4.89 24.32 10.72
N LEU A 142 -6.19 24.33 11.02
CA LEU A 142 -7.15 25.27 10.39
C LEU A 142 -6.83 26.74 10.71
N ARG A 143 -6.19 27.01 11.84
CA ARG A 143 -5.72 28.35 12.21
C ARG A 143 -4.35 28.71 11.61
N GLY A 144 -3.76 27.84 10.78
CA GLY A 144 -2.42 28.03 10.22
C GLY A 144 -1.30 27.99 11.26
N GLN A 145 -1.57 27.50 12.47
CA GLN A 145 -0.60 27.48 13.57
C GLN A 145 0.35 26.28 13.49
N MET A 146 0.02 25.25 12.71
CA MET A 146 0.86 24.07 12.49
C MET A 146 0.37 23.26 11.27
N PRO A 147 1.23 22.44 10.65
CA PRO A 147 0.76 21.44 9.68
C PRO A 147 -0.22 20.45 10.33
N ASN A 148 -1.08 19.82 9.53
CA ASN A 148 -1.98 18.78 10.01
C ASN A 148 -1.17 17.52 10.36
N LEU A 149 -0.84 17.35 11.64
CA LEU A 149 -0.08 16.21 12.16
C LEU A 149 -0.96 15.05 12.63
N ALA A 150 -2.29 15.13 12.49
CA ALA A 150 -3.20 14.08 12.99
C ALA A 150 -2.84 12.68 12.45
N ALA A 151 -2.50 12.60 11.16
CA ALA A 151 -2.10 11.36 10.51
C ALA A 151 -0.78 10.77 11.04
N ALA A 152 0.11 11.61 11.60
CA ALA A 152 1.39 11.16 12.16
C ALA A 152 1.23 10.43 13.50
N PHE A 153 0.15 10.71 14.24
CA PHE A 153 -0.18 10.04 15.50
C PHE A 153 -1.12 8.84 15.32
N ALA A 154 -1.64 8.62 14.12
CA ALA A 154 -2.52 7.50 13.84
C ALA A 154 -1.78 6.17 14.09
N PRO A 155 -2.34 5.22 14.86
CA PRO A 155 -1.70 3.94 15.14
C PRO A 155 -1.30 3.17 13.88
N ALA A 156 -2.10 3.24 12.81
CA ALA A 156 -1.78 2.64 11.52
C ALA A 156 -0.47 3.19 10.94
N THR A 157 -0.27 4.50 10.99
CA THR A 157 0.94 5.15 10.48
C THR A 157 2.17 4.78 11.30
N LEU A 158 2.04 4.71 12.63
CA LEU A 158 3.13 4.32 13.52
C LEU A 158 3.55 2.85 13.32
N VAL A 159 2.59 1.95 13.12
CA VAL A 159 2.89 0.54 12.80
C VAL A 159 3.47 0.40 11.39
N ASP A 160 3.02 1.21 10.42
CA ASP A 160 3.56 1.19 9.06
C ASP A 160 5.02 1.68 9.00
N THR A 161 5.38 2.70 9.77
CA THR A 161 6.79 3.13 9.87
C THR A 161 7.68 2.05 10.46
N LEU A 162 7.16 1.27 11.42
CA LEU A 162 7.85 0.11 11.98
C LEU A 162 7.99 -0.99 10.93
N ARG A 163 6.93 -1.28 10.15
CA ARG A 163 7.00 -2.21 9.01
C ARG A 163 8.16 -1.81 8.10
N VAL A 164 8.17 -0.57 7.61
CA VAL A 164 9.20 -0.04 6.70
C VAL A 164 10.61 -0.15 7.29
N ALA A 165 10.75 0.04 8.60
CA ALA A 165 12.01 -0.15 9.30
C ALA A 165 12.44 -1.62 9.36
N LEU A 166 11.50 -2.56 9.52
CA LEU A 166 11.76 -4.00 9.53
C LEU A 166 12.03 -4.58 8.14
N GLU A 167 11.40 -4.09 7.06
CA GLU A 167 11.64 -4.59 5.69
C GLU A 167 13.09 -4.38 5.25
N ALA A 168 13.73 -3.37 5.83
CA ALA A 168 15.13 -3.06 5.64
C ALA A 168 16.10 -4.16 6.05
N GLN A 169 15.73 -4.93 7.08
CA GLN A 169 16.65 -5.76 7.85
C GLN A 169 16.68 -7.22 7.37
N ASP A 170 16.11 -7.49 6.20
CA ASP A 170 16.00 -8.83 5.61
C ASP A 170 15.39 -9.89 6.56
N ILE A 171 14.59 -9.43 7.53
CA ILE A 171 13.87 -10.27 8.49
C ILE A 171 12.77 -11.03 7.74
N GLY A 172 12.63 -12.34 7.97
CA GLY A 172 11.61 -13.16 7.30
C GLY A 172 10.17 -12.76 7.65
N GLY A 173 9.19 -13.12 6.82
CA GLY A 173 7.77 -12.78 7.06
C GLY A 173 7.24 -13.30 8.40
N SER A 174 7.50 -14.58 8.73
CA SER A 174 7.13 -15.19 10.01
C SER A 174 7.77 -14.50 11.21
N GLN A 175 9.03 -14.10 11.08
CA GLN A 175 9.77 -13.34 12.08
C GLN A 175 9.16 -11.96 12.32
N ARG A 176 8.75 -11.24 11.26
CA ARG A 176 8.04 -9.96 11.38
C ARG A 176 6.68 -10.11 12.06
N LEU A 177 5.92 -11.16 11.74
CA LEU A 177 4.64 -11.45 12.39
C LEU A 177 4.80 -11.67 13.91
N ALA A 178 5.80 -12.46 14.31
CA ALA A 178 6.13 -12.65 15.72
C ALA A 178 6.52 -11.32 16.39
N LEU A 179 7.28 -10.47 15.70
CA LEU A 179 7.63 -9.15 16.21
C LEU A 179 6.41 -8.25 16.42
N TYR A 180 5.46 -8.19 15.48
CA TYR A 180 4.26 -7.37 15.66
C TYR A 180 3.44 -7.79 16.88
N ALA A 181 3.32 -9.10 17.13
CA ALA A 181 2.63 -9.61 18.31
C ALA A 181 3.34 -9.21 19.62
N LEU A 182 4.68 -9.29 19.65
CA LEU A 182 5.48 -8.92 20.82
C LEU A 182 5.54 -7.40 21.04
N LEU A 183 5.40 -6.62 19.95
CA LEU A 183 5.44 -5.16 19.96
C LEU A 183 4.17 -4.52 20.49
N GLU A 184 3.02 -5.19 20.40
CA GLU A 184 1.74 -4.65 20.81
C GLU A 184 1.70 -4.03 22.22
N PRO A 185 2.02 -4.74 23.31
CA PRO A 185 1.94 -4.18 24.65
C PRO A 185 2.92 -3.02 24.87
N VAL A 186 4.07 -3.06 24.20
CA VAL A 186 5.09 -2.01 24.34
C VAL A 186 4.72 -0.75 23.55
N LEU A 187 4.21 -0.93 22.33
CA LEU A 187 3.68 0.18 21.53
C LEU A 187 2.48 0.83 22.19
N GLY A 188 1.59 0.06 22.82
CA GLY A 188 0.45 0.61 23.58
C GLY A 188 0.91 1.51 24.74
N ALA A 189 1.81 1.00 25.60
CA ALA A 189 2.32 1.77 26.72
C ALA A 189 3.17 2.99 26.31
N ALA A 190 3.83 2.93 25.15
CA ALA A 190 4.54 4.08 24.59
C ALA A 190 3.56 5.12 24.04
N LEU A 191 2.56 4.67 23.28
CA LEU A 191 1.55 5.52 22.69
C LEU A 191 0.75 6.26 23.76
N GLU A 192 0.36 5.60 24.84
CA GLU A 192 -0.33 6.25 25.96
C GLU A 192 0.46 7.44 26.52
N ARG A 193 1.76 7.25 26.80
CA ARG A 193 2.65 8.31 27.30
C ARG A 193 2.77 9.47 26.30
N ILE A 194 2.94 9.14 25.02
CA ILE A 194 3.03 10.11 23.93
C ILE A 194 1.75 10.94 23.85
N LEU A 195 0.58 10.30 23.91
CA LEU A 195 -0.70 10.99 23.78
C LEU A 195 -0.97 11.92 24.97
N ILE A 196 -0.67 11.47 26.20
CA ILE A 196 -0.81 12.30 27.40
C ILE A 196 0.09 13.54 27.29
N GLN A 197 1.36 13.36 26.95
CA GLN A 197 2.31 14.46 26.87
C GLN A 197 2.03 15.39 25.67
N ALA A 198 1.55 14.85 24.54
CA ALA A 198 1.13 15.65 23.39
C ALA A 198 -0.08 16.54 23.74
N LEU A 199 -1.08 15.99 24.42
CA LEU A 199 -2.24 16.76 24.87
C LEU A 199 -1.83 17.84 25.87
N ASP A 200 -0.98 17.52 26.85
CA ASP A 200 -0.47 18.49 27.81
C ASP A 200 0.31 19.62 27.13
N THR A 201 1.17 19.29 26.16
CA THR A 201 1.91 20.29 25.37
C THR A 201 0.98 21.20 24.53
N LEU A 202 -0.17 20.67 24.08
CA LEU A 202 -1.15 21.42 23.31
C LEU A 202 -2.10 22.26 24.18
N ASP A 203 -2.39 21.81 25.40
CA ASP A 203 -3.25 22.52 26.35
C ASP A 203 -2.45 23.58 27.15
N ASN A 204 -1.17 23.31 27.44
CA ASN A 204 -0.23 24.19 28.11
C ASN A 204 0.89 24.60 27.14
N PRO A 205 0.62 25.46 26.14
CA PRO A 205 1.69 25.97 25.29
C PRO A 205 2.71 26.65 26.20
N LEU A 206 3.97 26.20 26.11
CA LEU A 206 5.10 26.87 26.77
C LEU A 206 4.98 28.38 26.55
N PRO A 207 5.23 29.23 27.57
CA PRO A 207 5.06 30.67 27.46
C PRO A 207 6.02 31.21 26.40
N THR A 208 5.54 31.30 25.17
CA THR A 208 6.20 31.99 24.07
C THR A 208 5.95 33.47 24.27
N THR A 209 7.02 34.19 24.61
CA THR A 209 7.08 35.64 24.56
C THR A 209 6.84 36.12 23.13
N ALA A 210 5.60 36.47 22.78
CA ALA A 210 5.26 37.57 21.89
C ALA A 210 3.74 37.69 21.72
N ALA A 211 3.22 38.86 22.09
CA ALA A 211 1.87 39.32 21.85
C ALA A 211 1.57 39.39 20.34
N GLY A 212 0.35 39.00 19.97
CA GLY A 212 -0.17 39.10 18.62
C GLY A 212 -1.61 38.66 18.58
N THR A 213 -2.49 39.53 19.08
CA THR A 213 -3.95 39.42 19.00
C THR A 213 -4.37 39.52 17.54
N THR A 214 -4.95 38.47 16.97
CA THR A 214 -5.90 38.63 15.86
C THR A 214 -7.10 37.73 16.06
N ASP A 215 -8.15 38.47 16.37
CA ASP A 215 -9.59 38.29 16.27
C ASP A 215 -10.12 37.29 15.24
N ALA A 216 -11.34 36.86 15.53
CA ALA A 216 -12.10 35.81 14.88
C ALA A 216 -12.47 36.12 13.42
N MET A 217 -12.09 35.21 12.52
CA MET A 217 -12.85 34.95 11.29
C MET A 217 -13.20 33.47 11.23
N MET A 218 -14.48 33.19 11.50
CA MET A 218 -15.12 31.90 11.28
C MET A 218 -15.27 31.71 9.76
N VAL A 219 -14.27 31.10 9.11
CA VAL A 219 -14.32 30.75 7.69
C VAL A 219 -14.76 29.30 7.55
N THR A 220 -15.91 29.12 6.88
CA THR A 220 -16.48 27.85 6.41
C THR A 220 -15.60 27.24 5.32
N ALA A 221 -14.60 26.46 5.71
CA ALA A 221 -13.65 25.82 4.77
C ALA A 221 -14.08 24.40 4.31
N ALA A 222 -15.31 23.96 4.57
CA ALA A 222 -15.76 22.60 4.22
C ALA A 222 -16.37 22.48 2.80
N ASP A 223 -16.63 23.60 2.12
CA ASP A 223 -17.43 23.61 0.88
C ASP A 223 -16.60 23.44 -0.41
N ALA A 224 -15.27 23.39 -0.34
CA ALA A 224 -14.40 23.42 -1.52
C ALA A 224 -13.89 22.05 -2.02
N GLU A 225 -14.03 20.96 -1.25
CA GLU A 225 -13.40 19.66 -1.59
C GLU A 225 -14.30 18.64 -2.32
N HIS A 226 -15.58 18.96 -2.59
CA HIS A 226 -16.55 17.96 -3.04
C HIS A 226 -17.26 18.36 -4.34
N SER A 227 -16.49 18.62 -5.40
CA SER A 227 -17.07 18.81 -6.74
C SER A 227 -17.70 17.51 -7.24
N VAL A 228 -18.92 17.57 -7.75
CA VAL A 228 -19.57 16.44 -8.42
C VAL A 228 -18.79 16.07 -9.67
N ASP A 229 -18.54 14.77 -9.86
CA ASP A 229 -17.81 14.24 -11.02
C ASP A 229 -18.49 14.58 -12.36
N GLU A 230 -17.70 14.90 -13.39
CA GLU A 230 -18.20 15.29 -14.72
C GLU A 230 -18.99 14.15 -15.38
N ALA A 231 -18.62 12.92 -15.06
CA ALA A 231 -19.28 11.73 -15.53
C ALA A 231 -20.72 11.62 -14.95
N MET A 232 -20.90 12.01 -13.69
CA MET A 232 -22.22 12.14 -13.05
C MET A 232 -23.04 13.29 -13.66
N LEU A 233 -22.40 14.44 -13.92
CA LEU A 233 -23.06 15.57 -14.60
C LEU A 233 -23.52 15.19 -16.01
N THR A 234 -22.71 14.42 -16.73
CA THR A 234 -23.06 13.90 -18.06
C THR A 234 -24.26 12.98 -18.01
N ALA A 235 -24.32 12.08 -17.03
CA ALA A 235 -25.47 11.20 -16.83
C ALA A 235 -26.76 12.01 -16.53
N LEU A 236 -26.68 13.03 -15.67
CA LEU A 236 -27.82 13.91 -15.39
C LEU A 236 -28.27 14.70 -16.62
N ARG A 237 -27.34 15.24 -17.42
CA ARG A 237 -27.67 15.95 -18.67
C ARG A 237 -28.31 15.02 -19.70
N HIS A 238 -27.85 13.76 -19.78
CA HIS A 238 -28.43 12.75 -20.66
C HIS A 238 -29.88 12.46 -20.29
N GLU A 239 -30.18 12.30 -18.99
CA GLU A 239 -31.55 12.09 -18.51
C GLU A 239 -32.43 13.32 -18.72
N GLN A 240 -31.91 14.53 -18.45
CA GLN A 240 -32.62 15.79 -18.71
C GLN A 240 -33.02 15.93 -20.20
N ALA A 241 -32.19 15.46 -21.13
CA ALA A 241 -32.43 15.56 -22.56
C ALA A 241 -33.60 14.69 -23.06
N ARG A 242 -34.10 13.73 -22.26
CA ARG A 242 -35.27 12.90 -22.60
C ARG A 242 -36.59 13.67 -22.63
N GLY A 243 -36.59 14.92 -22.15
CA GLY A 243 -37.70 15.87 -22.29
C GLY A 243 -38.57 15.99 -21.05
N LEU A 244 -39.16 17.17 -20.85
CA LEU A 244 -39.87 17.56 -19.62
C LEU A 244 -41.13 16.74 -19.29
N GLN A 245 -41.60 15.86 -20.18
CA GLN A 245 -42.73 14.97 -19.90
C GLN A 245 -42.31 13.70 -19.14
N ASP A 246 -41.02 13.40 -19.10
CA ASP A 246 -40.47 12.28 -18.33
C ASP A 246 -40.15 12.74 -16.89
N ALA A 247 -40.65 11.98 -15.91
CA ALA A 247 -40.40 12.26 -14.49
C ALA A 247 -38.91 12.18 -14.16
N ASP A 248 -38.17 11.26 -14.79
CA ASP A 248 -36.73 11.12 -14.59
C ASP A 248 -35.97 12.34 -15.15
N ALA A 249 -36.39 12.87 -16.30
CA ALA A 249 -35.84 14.10 -16.88
C ALA A 249 -36.13 15.35 -16.02
N GLN A 250 -37.33 15.43 -15.44
CA GLN A 250 -37.68 16.51 -14.50
C GLN A 250 -36.81 16.45 -13.23
N LEU A 251 -36.64 15.26 -12.65
CA LEU A 251 -35.76 15.08 -11.49
C LEU A 251 -34.32 15.47 -11.84
N ALA A 252 -33.79 15.02 -12.97
CA ALA A 252 -32.45 15.39 -13.42
C ALA A 252 -32.27 16.90 -13.58
N ALA A 253 -33.28 17.61 -14.13
CA ALA A 253 -33.27 19.06 -14.22
C ALA A 253 -33.23 19.75 -12.85
N VAL A 254 -34.00 19.25 -11.87
CA VAL A 254 -34.00 19.77 -10.49
C VAL A 254 -32.64 19.56 -9.84
N LEU A 255 -32.03 18.39 -10.01
CA LEU A 255 -30.70 18.08 -9.45
C LEU A 255 -29.63 18.97 -10.07
N LEU A 256 -29.63 19.17 -11.40
CA LEU A 256 -28.70 20.07 -12.07
C LEU A 256 -28.86 21.53 -11.60
N ALA A 257 -30.10 22.00 -11.43
CA ALA A 257 -30.36 23.34 -10.88
C ALA A 257 -29.83 23.49 -9.45
N ALA A 258 -30.03 22.48 -8.60
CA ALA A 258 -29.50 22.46 -7.22
C ALA A 258 -27.97 22.50 -7.19
N LEU A 259 -27.30 21.76 -8.09
CA LEU A 259 -25.83 21.75 -8.21
C LEU A 259 -25.25 23.09 -8.69
N HIS A 260 -25.96 23.80 -9.55
CA HIS A 260 -25.57 25.14 -10.00
C HIS A 260 -25.87 26.26 -8.99
N ARG A 261 -26.36 25.93 -7.78
CA ARG A 261 -26.79 26.89 -6.75
C ARG A 261 -27.81 27.91 -7.26
N ALA A 262 -28.58 27.56 -8.29
CA ALA A 262 -29.74 28.34 -8.67
C ALA A 262 -30.78 28.25 -7.53
N PRO A 263 -31.63 29.28 -7.32
CA PRO A 263 -32.71 29.21 -6.35
C PRO A 263 -33.69 28.12 -6.77
N ALA A 264 -33.45 26.89 -6.28
CA ALA A 264 -34.31 25.76 -6.53
C ALA A 264 -35.51 25.84 -5.57
N PRO A 265 -36.70 25.33 -5.97
CA PRO A 265 -37.87 25.24 -5.10
C PRO A 265 -37.69 24.25 -3.92
N ALA A 266 -36.53 23.59 -3.80
CA ALA A 266 -36.28 22.46 -2.90
C ALA A 266 -35.12 22.76 -1.91
N GLY A 267 -35.39 23.56 -0.88
CA GLY A 267 -34.55 23.64 0.33
C GLY A 267 -33.07 24.02 0.12
N ASP A 268 -32.22 23.65 1.09
CA ASP A 268 -30.76 23.83 1.01
C ASP A 268 -30.18 22.79 0.01
N PRO A 269 -29.51 23.20 -1.08
CA PRO A 269 -28.97 22.27 -2.07
C PRO A 269 -27.69 21.55 -1.61
N ARG A 270 -27.07 21.95 -0.51
CA ARG A 270 -25.78 21.41 -0.05
C ARG A 270 -25.80 19.90 0.27
N PRO A 271 -26.82 19.34 0.96
CA PRO A 271 -26.88 17.90 1.23
C PRO A 271 -26.97 17.05 -0.05
N ILE A 272 -27.66 17.56 -1.08
CA ILE A 272 -27.78 16.90 -2.39
C ILE A 272 -26.40 16.86 -3.05
N ALA A 273 -25.73 18.00 -3.15
CA ALA A 273 -24.40 18.09 -3.73
C ALA A 273 -23.39 17.17 -3.02
N GLN A 274 -23.42 17.15 -1.68
CA GLN A 274 -22.56 16.29 -0.86
C GLN A 274 -22.75 14.80 -1.19
N ARG A 275 -23.99 14.32 -1.25
CA ARG A 275 -24.28 12.91 -1.55
C ARG A 275 -23.90 12.53 -2.97
N LEU A 276 -24.14 13.40 -3.95
CA LEU A 276 -23.78 13.15 -5.34
C LEU A 276 -22.26 13.13 -5.55
N ALA A 277 -21.51 14.00 -4.87
CA ALA A 277 -20.06 14.00 -4.92
C ALA A 277 -19.48 12.68 -4.36
N LEU A 278 -19.96 12.23 -3.19
CA LEU A 278 -19.52 10.96 -2.59
C LEU A 278 -19.93 9.75 -3.43
N LEU A 279 -21.12 9.76 -4.04
CA LEU A 279 -21.55 8.70 -4.96
C LEU A 279 -20.63 8.64 -6.20
N GLY A 280 -20.29 9.79 -6.78
CA GLY A 280 -19.36 9.87 -7.90
C GLY A 280 -18.01 9.22 -7.57
N GLN A 281 -17.44 9.56 -6.40
CA GLN A 281 -16.21 8.95 -5.92
C GLN A 281 -16.35 7.44 -5.69
N LEU A 282 -17.47 6.99 -5.13
CA LEU A 282 -17.74 5.57 -4.90
C LEU A 282 -17.79 4.77 -6.20
N ILE A 283 -18.49 5.29 -7.21
CA ILE A 283 -18.59 4.66 -8.53
C ILE A 283 -17.22 4.66 -9.20
N ALA A 284 -16.53 5.80 -9.25
CA ALA A 284 -15.21 5.91 -9.86
C ALA A 284 -14.21 4.90 -9.26
N THR A 285 -14.13 4.85 -7.92
CA THR A 285 -13.23 3.93 -7.20
C THR A 285 -13.58 2.46 -7.44
N SER A 286 -14.88 2.14 -7.53
CA SER A 286 -15.32 0.76 -7.75
C SER A 286 -15.06 0.27 -9.18
N LEU A 287 -15.10 1.18 -10.17
CA LEU A 287 -14.96 0.88 -11.59
C LEU A 287 -13.53 1.00 -12.12
N GLU A 288 -12.64 1.69 -11.40
CA GLU A 288 -11.23 1.84 -11.74
C GLU A 288 -10.53 0.53 -12.17
N PRO A 289 -10.65 -0.60 -11.43
CA PRO A 289 -9.96 -1.84 -11.79
C PRO A 289 -10.53 -2.55 -13.04
N LEU A 290 -11.68 -2.12 -13.54
CA LEU A 290 -12.37 -2.79 -14.66
C LEU A 290 -11.87 -2.31 -16.03
N ALA A 291 -11.88 -3.20 -17.02
CA ALA A 291 -11.68 -2.84 -18.42
C ALA A 291 -12.78 -1.90 -18.93
N ALA A 292 -12.49 -1.09 -19.95
CA ALA A 292 -13.42 -0.09 -20.49
C ALA A 292 -14.78 -0.68 -20.92
N SER A 293 -14.78 -1.87 -21.54
CA SER A 293 -16.00 -2.58 -21.92
C SER A 293 -16.86 -3.00 -20.72
N ALA A 294 -16.22 -3.38 -19.61
CA ALA A 294 -16.91 -3.73 -18.37
C ALA A 294 -17.47 -2.49 -17.67
N ARG A 295 -16.77 -1.35 -17.72
CA ARG A 295 -17.26 -0.07 -17.16
C ARG A 295 -18.52 0.42 -17.87
N ALA A 296 -18.61 0.23 -19.20
CA ALA A 296 -19.77 0.62 -19.98
C ALA A 296 -21.08 -0.03 -19.50
N ALA A 297 -21.02 -1.23 -18.88
CA ALA A 297 -22.19 -1.90 -18.32
C ALA A 297 -22.77 -1.20 -17.07
N PHE A 298 -22.03 -0.30 -16.43
CA PHE A 298 -22.46 0.43 -15.23
C PHE A 298 -22.96 1.85 -15.55
N GLU A 299 -22.72 2.34 -16.77
CA GLU A 299 -23.15 3.69 -17.17
C GLU A 299 -24.68 3.87 -17.04
N PRO A 300 -25.53 2.91 -17.45
CA PRO A 300 -26.98 3.04 -17.26
C PRO A 300 -27.41 3.10 -15.78
N LEU A 301 -26.61 2.52 -14.87
CA LEU A 301 -26.95 2.48 -13.45
C LEU A 301 -26.69 3.79 -12.72
N ARG A 302 -25.95 4.73 -13.31
CA ARG A 302 -25.56 5.98 -12.61
C ARG A 302 -26.76 6.77 -12.12
N PHE A 303 -27.81 6.87 -12.94
CA PHE A 303 -29.01 7.57 -12.54
C PHE A 303 -29.83 6.77 -11.52
N THR A 304 -29.91 5.44 -11.67
CA THR A 304 -30.53 4.55 -10.67
C THR A 304 -29.85 4.69 -9.30
N LEU A 305 -28.53 4.65 -9.25
CA LEU A 305 -27.75 4.85 -8.03
C LEU A 305 -27.92 6.26 -7.45
N THR A 306 -28.08 7.27 -8.30
CA THR A 306 -28.41 8.64 -7.88
C THR A 306 -29.76 8.70 -7.18
N LYS A 307 -30.80 8.08 -7.76
CA LYS A 307 -32.12 7.99 -7.12
C LYS A 307 -32.06 7.29 -5.77
N ILE A 308 -31.31 6.19 -5.69
CA ILE A 308 -31.14 5.42 -4.46
C ILE A 308 -30.39 6.23 -3.38
N VAL A 309 -29.27 6.90 -3.70
CA VAL A 309 -28.47 7.63 -2.69
C VAL A 309 -29.20 8.84 -2.12
N LEU A 310 -30.05 9.47 -2.92
CA LEU A 310 -30.85 10.61 -2.49
C LEU A 310 -31.96 10.17 -1.53
N ALA A 311 -32.59 9.02 -1.79
CA ALA A 311 -33.58 8.44 -0.89
C ALA A 311 -32.96 7.80 0.37
N ASP A 312 -31.84 7.10 0.22
CA ASP A 312 -31.13 6.40 1.29
C ASP A 312 -29.63 6.73 1.29
N GLY A 313 -29.23 7.61 2.20
CA GLY A 313 -27.83 8.00 2.40
C GLY A 313 -26.96 6.88 2.98
N ALA A 314 -27.55 5.82 3.56
CA ALA A 314 -26.80 4.70 4.14
C ALA A 314 -25.98 3.94 3.10
N LEU A 315 -26.35 4.01 1.81
CA LEU A 315 -25.55 3.49 0.70
C LEU A 315 -24.08 3.95 0.77
N LEU A 316 -23.82 5.18 1.21
CA LEU A 316 -22.48 5.79 1.22
C LEU A 316 -21.62 5.28 2.37
N TYR A 317 -22.17 5.21 3.59
CA TYR A 317 -21.38 4.92 4.80
C TYR A 317 -21.57 3.49 5.34
N TRP A 318 -22.61 2.74 4.93
CA TRP A 318 -22.84 1.38 5.42
C TRP A 318 -22.30 0.33 4.43
N PRO A 319 -21.22 -0.42 4.76
CA PRO A 319 -20.63 -1.38 3.83
C PRO A 319 -21.52 -2.58 3.51
N ALA A 320 -22.49 -2.90 4.37
CA ALA A 320 -23.42 -4.01 4.19
C ALA A 320 -24.72 -3.60 3.48
N HIS A 321 -24.80 -2.38 2.96
CA HIS A 321 -25.96 -1.94 2.16
C HIS A 321 -26.15 -2.86 0.94
N PRO A 322 -27.37 -3.34 0.64
CA PRO A 322 -27.60 -4.38 -0.37
C PRO A 322 -27.14 -3.96 -1.77
N VAL A 323 -27.43 -2.72 -2.18
CA VAL A 323 -26.99 -2.18 -3.48
C VAL A 323 -25.46 -2.08 -3.54
N ARG A 324 -24.80 -1.78 -2.41
CA ARG A 324 -23.33 -1.71 -2.35
C ARG A 324 -22.70 -3.09 -2.47
N GLN A 325 -23.31 -4.11 -1.85
CA GLN A 325 -22.89 -5.50 -2.01
C GLN A 325 -23.07 -5.98 -3.46
N LEU A 326 -24.21 -5.68 -4.09
CA LEU A 326 -24.44 -6.02 -5.51
C LEU A 326 -23.47 -5.31 -6.44
N LEU A 327 -23.21 -4.02 -6.22
CA LEU A 327 -22.24 -3.25 -6.99
C LEU A 327 -20.84 -3.86 -6.88
N ARG A 328 -20.41 -4.22 -5.65
CA ARG A 328 -19.14 -4.90 -5.43
C ARG A 328 -19.09 -6.24 -6.15
N GLN A 329 -20.12 -7.08 -6.00
CA GLN A 329 -20.20 -8.37 -6.69
C GLN A 329 -20.14 -8.22 -8.20
N ALA A 330 -20.79 -7.20 -8.77
CA ALA A 330 -20.74 -6.93 -10.21
C ALA A 330 -19.33 -6.50 -10.66
N CYS A 331 -18.63 -5.69 -9.86
CA CYS A 331 -17.25 -5.31 -10.13
C CYS A 331 -16.26 -6.48 -9.99
N GLU A 332 -16.51 -7.41 -9.08
CA GLU A 332 -15.66 -8.59 -8.86
C GLU A 332 -15.95 -9.74 -9.85
N CYS A 333 -17.09 -9.69 -10.55
CA CYS A 333 -17.50 -10.74 -11.46
C CYS A 333 -16.72 -10.68 -12.78
N HIS A 334 -16.07 -11.78 -13.17
CA HIS A 334 -15.34 -11.89 -14.44
C HIS A 334 -16.27 -12.18 -15.64
N ASP A 335 -17.37 -12.91 -15.43
CA ASP A 335 -18.34 -13.23 -16.48
C ASP A 335 -19.25 -12.01 -16.78
N GLU A 336 -19.27 -11.61 -18.05
CA GLU A 336 -20.07 -10.48 -18.51
C GLU A 336 -21.58 -10.73 -18.37
N ARG A 337 -22.05 -11.98 -18.56
CA ARG A 337 -23.48 -12.30 -18.42
C ARG A 337 -23.93 -12.16 -16.98
N GLN A 338 -23.19 -12.75 -16.05
CA GLN A 338 -23.47 -12.64 -14.62
C GLN A 338 -23.34 -11.18 -14.14
N ARG A 339 -22.35 -10.42 -14.63
CA ARG A 339 -22.24 -8.98 -14.35
C ARG A 339 -23.49 -8.22 -14.80
N ARG A 340 -23.96 -8.44 -16.03
CA ARG A 340 -25.21 -7.83 -16.53
C ARG A 340 -26.42 -8.22 -15.69
N GLN A 341 -26.51 -9.46 -15.22
CA GLN A 341 -27.59 -9.89 -14.31
C GLN A 341 -27.53 -9.16 -12.97
N LEU A 342 -26.34 -8.97 -12.39
CA LEU A 342 -26.16 -8.21 -11.14
C LEU A 342 -26.51 -6.72 -11.35
N CYS A 343 -26.09 -6.13 -12.46
CA CYS A 343 -26.49 -4.78 -12.83
C CYS A 343 -28.01 -4.65 -12.98
N ALA A 344 -28.67 -5.60 -13.67
CA ALA A 344 -30.12 -5.60 -13.81
C ALA A 344 -30.84 -5.74 -12.46
N ARG A 345 -30.27 -6.49 -11.49
CA ARG A 345 -30.81 -6.56 -10.12
C ARG A 345 -30.71 -5.23 -9.38
N ILE A 346 -29.63 -4.46 -9.58
CA ILE A 346 -29.53 -3.10 -9.05
C ILE A 346 -30.60 -2.21 -9.69
N ASP A 347 -30.80 -2.35 -11.00
CA ASP A 347 -31.78 -1.56 -11.74
C ASP A 347 -33.23 -1.86 -11.33
N GLN A 348 -33.53 -3.11 -10.98
CA GLN A 348 -34.82 -3.50 -10.39
C GLN A 348 -35.11 -2.84 -9.03
N MET A 349 -34.09 -2.31 -8.35
CA MET A 349 -34.24 -1.54 -7.11
C MET A 349 -34.40 -0.03 -7.39
N ALA A 350 -34.55 0.38 -8.66
CA ALA A 350 -34.74 1.77 -9.02
C ALA A 350 -36.02 2.34 -8.38
N LEU A 351 -35.86 3.52 -7.78
CA LEU A 351 -36.97 4.28 -7.24
C LEU A 351 -37.60 5.14 -8.35
N SER A 352 -38.89 5.44 -8.22
CA SER A 352 -39.55 6.38 -9.13
C SER A 352 -39.02 7.80 -8.89
N ALA A 353 -38.86 8.59 -9.96
CA ALA A 353 -38.41 9.97 -9.85
C ALA A 353 -39.31 10.81 -8.94
N SER A 354 -40.63 10.61 -9.03
CA SER A 354 -41.62 11.32 -8.21
C SER A 354 -41.45 11.05 -6.71
N PHE A 355 -41.15 9.81 -6.33
CA PHE A 355 -40.83 9.46 -4.95
C PHE A 355 -39.58 10.19 -4.46
N VAL A 356 -38.49 10.14 -5.23
CA VAL A 356 -37.24 10.84 -4.86
C VAL A 356 -37.44 12.34 -4.79
N GLN A 357 -38.19 12.93 -5.72
CA GLN A 357 -38.47 14.36 -5.73
C GLN A 357 -39.20 14.81 -4.46
N SER A 358 -40.14 14.00 -3.96
CA SER A 358 -40.85 14.26 -2.70
C SER A 358 -39.97 14.18 -1.46
N THR A 359 -38.86 13.44 -1.50
CA THR A 359 -37.94 13.29 -0.37
C THR A 359 -36.81 14.32 -0.38
N LEU A 360 -36.54 14.99 -1.52
CA LEU A 360 -35.47 16.01 -1.64
C LEU A 360 -35.49 17.07 -0.52
N PRO A 361 -36.64 17.66 -0.13
CA PRO A 361 -36.67 18.68 0.93
C PRO A 361 -36.31 18.13 2.32
N GLN A 362 -36.40 16.82 2.51
CA GLN A 362 -36.17 16.12 3.78
C GLN A 362 -34.74 15.59 3.89
N ILE A 363 -33.90 15.79 2.87
CA ILE A 363 -32.52 15.29 2.85
C ILE A 363 -31.69 16.05 3.88
N ALA A 364 -31.37 15.38 4.99
CA ALA A 364 -30.41 15.86 5.96
C ALA A 364 -28.96 15.74 5.43
N PRO A 365 -28.08 16.70 5.76
CA PRO A 365 -26.65 16.57 5.50
C PRO A 365 -26.08 15.36 6.24
N LEU A 366 -25.09 14.71 5.64
CA LEU A 366 -24.37 13.63 6.30
C LEU A 366 -23.51 14.20 7.43
N THR A 367 -23.40 13.46 8.53
CA THR A 367 -22.51 13.86 9.62
C THR A 367 -21.05 13.79 9.19
N ALA A 368 -20.18 14.56 9.84
CA ALA A 368 -18.74 14.50 9.56
C ALA A 368 -18.16 13.08 9.73
N THR A 369 -18.69 12.31 10.69
CA THR A 369 -18.31 10.90 10.89
C THR A 369 -18.72 10.02 9.70
N GLN A 370 -19.97 10.13 9.21
CA GLN A 370 -20.44 9.35 8.06
C GLN A 370 -19.66 9.67 6.78
N VAL A 371 -19.32 10.93 6.55
CA VAL A 371 -18.48 11.34 5.41
C VAL A 371 -17.08 10.73 5.54
N THR A 372 -16.50 10.79 6.74
CA THR A 372 -15.17 10.21 7.01
C THR A 372 -15.18 8.69 6.81
N ASP A 373 -16.17 7.98 7.36
CA ASP A 373 -16.32 6.53 7.21
C ASP A 373 -16.49 6.12 5.74
N CYS A 374 -17.23 6.92 4.96
CA CYS A 374 -17.36 6.71 3.52
C CYS A 374 -16.00 6.82 2.83
N LEU A 375 -15.28 7.93 3.03
CA LEU A 375 -13.99 8.20 2.41
C LEU A 375 -12.91 7.19 2.81
N ASP A 376 -12.85 6.82 4.08
CA ASP A 376 -11.92 5.80 4.58
C ASP A 376 -12.27 4.42 3.98
N GLY A 377 -13.57 4.11 3.85
CA GLY A 377 -14.03 2.93 3.15
C GLY A 377 -13.61 2.90 1.66
N LEU A 378 -13.63 4.05 0.98
CA LEU A 378 -13.18 4.17 -0.41
C LEU A 378 -11.66 4.02 -0.53
N ARG A 379 -10.89 4.65 0.36
CA ARG A 379 -9.43 4.49 0.42
C ARG A 379 -9.03 3.02 0.63
N LEU A 380 -9.71 2.33 1.53
CA LEU A 380 -9.51 0.90 1.75
C LEU A 380 -9.83 0.07 0.49
N HIS A 381 -10.91 0.39 -0.23
CA HIS A 381 -11.26 -0.33 -1.48
C HIS A 381 -10.25 -0.08 -2.60
N SER A 382 -9.80 1.16 -2.78
CA SER A 382 -8.75 1.51 -3.75
C SER A 382 -7.46 0.76 -3.43
N GLY A 383 -7.03 0.74 -2.16
CA GLY A 383 -5.86 -0.02 -1.72
C GLY A 383 -5.99 -1.54 -1.97
N LEU A 384 -7.15 -2.12 -1.67
CA LEU A 384 -7.41 -3.55 -1.92
C LEU A 384 -7.44 -3.89 -3.42
N GLY A 385 -7.91 -2.96 -4.28
CA GLY A 385 -7.92 -3.12 -5.74
C GLY A 385 -6.51 -3.12 -6.33
N GLU A 386 -5.68 -2.17 -5.92
CA GLU A 386 -4.25 -2.16 -6.26
C GLU A 386 -3.56 -3.44 -5.82
N ASP A 387 -3.86 -3.91 -4.60
CA ASP A 387 -3.24 -5.11 -4.05
C ASP A 387 -3.68 -6.37 -4.80
N ARG A 388 -4.93 -6.47 -5.27
CA ARG A 388 -5.39 -7.58 -6.11
C ARG A 388 -4.74 -7.59 -7.49
N GLY A 389 -4.73 -6.46 -8.20
CA GLY A 389 -4.06 -6.35 -9.50
C GLY A 389 -2.56 -6.68 -9.39
N LEU A 390 -1.94 -6.26 -8.29
CA LEU A 390 -0.58 -6.62 -7.94
C LEU A 390 -0.39 -8.13 -7.66
N VAL A 391 -1.32 -8.77 -6.96
CA VAL A 391 -1.30 -10.23 -6.73
C VAL A 391 -1.36 -10.98 -8.06
N ASP A 392 -2.30 -10.62 -8.94
CA ASP A 392 -2.46 -11.27 -10.24
C ASP A 392 -1.22 -11.04 -11.13
N ALA A 393 -0.71 -9.81 -11.19
CA ALA A 393 0.51 -9.50 -11.93
C ALA A 393 1.73 -10.29 -11.42
N ARG A 394 1.88 -10.45 -10.10
CA ARG A 394 2.95 -11.26 -9.52
C ARG A 394 2.79 -12.75 -9.84
N ARG A 395 1.56 -13.28 -9.81
CA ARG A 395 1.30 -14.67 -10.19
C ARG A 395 1.69 -14.88 -11.65
N ASP A 396 1.24 -14.00 -12.54
CA ASP A 396 1.53 -14.05 -13.97
C ASP A 396 3.04 -13.99 -14.25
N VAL A 397 3.76 -13.09 -13.56
CA VAL A 397 5.22 -13.00 -13.65
C VAL A 397 5.90 -14.24 -13.10
N ALA A 398 5.44 -14.77 -11.95
CA ALA A 398 6.01 -15.98 -11.37
C ALA A 398 5.80 -17.20 -12.27
N GLU A 399 4.63 -17.34 -12.89
CA GLU A 399 4.35 -18.38 -13.89
C GLU A 399 5.24 -18.22 -15.13
N THR A 400 5.42 -16.99 -15.61
CA THR A 400 6.30 -16.69 -16.76
C THR A 400 7.76 -17.00 -16.43
N LEU A 401 8.25 -16.57 -15.26
CA LEU A 401 9.59 -16.89 -14.79
C LEU A 401 9.78 -18.39 -14.58
N ALA A 402 8.78 -19.09 -14.04
CA ALA A 402 8.82 -20.53 -13.89
C ALA A 402 8.92 -21.21 -15.25
N GLN A 403 8.08 -20.82 -16.23
CA GLN A 403 8.12 -21.36 -17.58
C GLN A 403 9.47 -21.14 -18.27
N ALA A 404 10.04 -19.93 -18.17
CA ALA A 404 11.35 -19.61 -18.72
C ALA A 404 12.49 -20.40 -18.07
N THR A 405 12.33 -20.80 -16.80
CA THR A 405 13.39 -21.48 -16.04
C THR A 405 13.22 -23.01 -15.94
N LEU A 406 12.14 -23.59 -16.49
CA LEU A 406 11.84 -25.02 -16.42
C LEU A 406 12.98 -25.92 -16.92
N GLN A 407 13.78 -25.44 -17.88
CA GLN A 407 14.85 -26.22 -18.52
C GLN A 407 16.22 -26.03 -17.84
N HIS A 408 16.32 -25.16 -16.82
CA HIS A 408 17.60 -24.77 -16.22
C HIS A 408 17.68 -25.14 -14.73
N THR A 409 18.78 -25.77 -14.33
CA THR A 409 19.15 -25.90 -12.92
C THR A 409 19.69 -24.56 -12.42
N LEU A 410 18.85 -23.77 -11.73
CA LEU A 410 19.21 -22.41 -11.32
C LEU A 410 20.15 -22.41 -10.11
N PRO A 411 21.34 -21.78 -10.19
CA PRO A 411 22.19 -21.52 -9.03
C PRO A 411 21.47 -20.62 -8.01
N GLN A 412 21.91 -20.67 -6.73
CA GLN A 412 21.27 -19.91 -5.66
C GLN A 412 21.30 -18.39 -5.92
N GLY A 413 22.41 -17.86 -6.44
CA GLY A 413 22.54 -16.44 -6.76
C GLY A 413 21.54 -15.97 -7.82
N LEU A 414 21.30 -16.80 -8.85
CA LEU A 414 20.30 -16.51 -9.89
C LEU A 414 18.88 -16.56 -9.33
N ARG A 415 18.55 -17.53 -8.47
CA ARG A 415 17.23 -17.57 -7.80
C ARG A 415 16.97 -16.33 -6.94
N LEU A 416 17.98 -15.89 -6.19
CA LEU A 416 17.92 -14.66 -5.40
C LEU A 416 17.69 -13.44 -6.28
N PHE A 417 18.42 -13.33 -7.39
CA PHE A 417 18.27 -12.25 -8.36
C PHE A 417 16.87 -12.20 -8.97
N LEU A 418 16.34 -13.34 -9.43
CA LEU A 418 15.00 -13.42 -10.02
C LEU A 418 13.91 -13.03 -9.01
N ARG A 419 14.03 -13.47 -7.75
CA ARG A 419 13.04 -13.16 -6.72
C ARG A 419 13.12 -11.71 -6.22
N ALA A 420 14.33 -11.19 -6.00
CA ALA A 420 14.55 -9.94 -5.29
C ALA A 420 14.81 -8.74 -6.19
N GLY A 421 15.13 -8.95 -7.48
CA GLY A 421 15.39 -7.91 -8.46
C GLY A 421 14.48 -8.02 -9.69
N TRP A 422 14.67 -9.07 -10.48
CA TRP A 422 14.08 -9.14 -11.82
C TRP A 422 12.56 -9.37 -11.84
N GLY A 423 12.05 -10.26 -10.98
CA GLY A 423 10.61 -10.48 -10.81
C GLY A 423 9.84 -9.22 -10.38
N PRO A 424 10.30 -8.46 -9.37
CA PRO A 424 9.70 -7.16 -9.04
C PRO A 424 9.71 -6.16 -10.20
N LEU A 425 10.81 -6.07 -10.95
CA LEU A 425 10.92 -5.22 -12.14
C LEU A 425 9.88 -5.61 -13.20
N LEU A 426 9.78 -6.90 -13.53
CA LEU A 426 8.82 -7.41 -14.49
C LEU A 426 7.38 -7.16 -14.02
N THR A 427 7.08 -7.36 -12.74
CA THR A 427 5.76 -7.06 -12.16
C THR A 427 5.41 -5.58 -12.31
N GLN A 428 6.37 -4.68 -12.05
CA GLN A 428 6.18 -3.25 -12.25
C GLN A 428 5.90 -2.91 -13.71
N ARG A 429 6.65 -3.48 -14.65
CA ARG A 429 6.46 -3.27 -16.10
C ARG A 429 5.12 -3.82 -16.58
N LEU A 430 4.70 -4.99 -16.08
CA LEU A 430 3.41 -5.59 -16.39
C LEU A 430 2.26 -4.70 -15.92
N LEU A 431 2.33 -4.17 -14.70
CA LEU A 431 1.30 -3.28 -14.15
C LEU A 431 1.25 -1.93 -14.86
N ARG A 432 2.40 -1.38 -15.26
CA ARG A 432 2.48 -0.04 -15.89
C ARG A 432 2.17 -0.05 -17.39
N HIS A 433 2.58 -1.10 -18.10
CA HIS A 433 2.57 -1.11 -19.57
C HIS A 433 1.78 -2.29 -20.15
N GLY A 434 1.47 -3.33 -19.37
CA GLY A 434 0.78 -4.52 -19.84
C GLY A 434 1.67 -5.52 -20.61
N ARG A 435 1.13 -6.72 -20.86
CA ARG A 435 1.84 -7.84 -21.53
C ARG A 435 2.35 -7.55 -22.96
N PRO A 436 1.62 -6.84 -23.85
CA PRO A 436 2.10 -6.65 -25.22
C PRO A 436 3.12 -5.50 -25.35
N SER A 437 3.55 -4.89 -24.25
CA SER A 437 4.38 -3.69 -24.29
C SER A 437 5.86 -4.01 -24.56
N ALA A 438 6.53 -3.11 -25.29
CA ALA A 438 7.96 -3.23 -25.56
C ALA A 438 8.81 -3.35 -24.28
N PRO A 439 8.58 -2.57 -23.20
CA PRO A 439 9.35 -2.72 -21.96
C PRO A 439 9.21 -4.11 -21.31
N TRP A 440 8.04 -4.72 -21.39
CA TRP A 440 7.80 -6.08 -20.89
C TRP A 440 8.55 -7.11 -21.73
N GLN A 441 8.41 -7.05 -23.05
CA GLN A 441 9.10 -7.97 -23.98
C GLN A 441 10.61 -7.86 -23.87
N ASP A 442 11.14 -6.64 -23.80
CA ASP A 442 12.56 -6.37 -23.56
C ASP A 442 13.05 -7.01 -22.25
N GLY A 443 12.26 -6.92 -21.18
CA GLY A 443 12.58 -7.54 -19.90
C GLY A 443 12.64 -9.07 -19.95
N LEU A 444 11.81 -9.70 -20.78
CA LEU A 444 11.85 -11.15 -21.04
C LEU A 444 13.05 -11.52 -21.91
N ASN A 445 13.32 -10.79 -22.98
CA ASN A 445 14.49 -11.04 -23.84
C ASN A 445 15.81 -10.96 -23.06
N ARG A 446 15.90 -10.04 -22.10
CA ARG A 446 17.08 -9.88 -21.21
C ARG A 446 17.20 -11.02 -20.20
N LEU A 447 16.07 -11.55 -19.74
CA LEU A 447 16.06 -12.75 -18.92
C LEU A 447 16.60 -13.95 -19.72
N ASP A 448 16.13 -14.13 -20.96
CA ASP A 448 16.57 -15.23 -21.82
C ASP A 448 18.08 -15.12 -22.10
N GLN A 449 18.58 -13.93 -22.43
CA GLN A 449 20.02 -13.68 -22.58
C GLN A 449 20.82 -14.03 -21.31
N LEU A 450 20.27 -13.76 -20.12
CA LEU A 450 20.92 -14.07 -18.85
C LEU A 450 20.94 -15.59 -18.60
N LEU A 451 19.83 -16.28 -18.87
CA LEU A 451 19.73 -17.73 -18.72
C LEU A 451 20.66 -18.46 -19.69
N ASP A 452 20.74 -18.00 -20.93
CA ASP A 452 21.68 -18.50 -21.95
C ASP A 452 23.14 -18.25 -21.54
N ALA A 453 23.43 -17.03 -21.07
CA ALA A 453 24.78 -16.67 -20.63
C ALA A 453 25.28 -17.55 -19.47
N ILE A 454 24.41 -17.81 -18.50
CA ILE A 454 24.72 -18.68 -17.34
C ILE A 454 24.72 -20.15 -17.75
N SER A 455 24.00 -20.54 -18.81
CA SER A 455 23.90 -21.94 -19.23
C SER A 455 24.94 -22.41 -20.22
N SER A 456 25.53 -21.49 -20.97
CA SER A 456 26.53 -21.79 -21.99
C SER A 456 27.95 -21.63 -21.45
N ASP A 457 28.75 -22.72 -21.53
CA ASP A 457 30.18 -22.68 -21.23
C ASP A 457 30.97 -21.80 -22.21
N ALA A 458 30.39 -21.53 -23.39
CA ALA A 458 30.99 -20.71 -24.44
C ALA A 458 30.87 -19.20 -24.20
N THR A 459 30.00 -18.77 -23.28
CA THR A 459 29.80 -17.35 -22.96
C THR A 459 31.08 -16.74 -22.43
N ARG A 460 31.54 -15.62 -23.00
CA ARG A 460 32.76 -14.96 -22.51
C ARG A 460 32.45 -14.13 -21.26
N VAL A 461 33.39 -14.07 -20.32
CA VAL A 461 33.26 -13.25 -19.10
C VAL A 461 32.91 -11.78 -19.43
N ARG A 462 33.51 -11.23 -20.50
CA ARG A 462 33.22 -9.86 -20.96
C ARG A 462 31.78 -9.67 -21.44
N GLU A 463 31.19 -10.66 -22.10
CA GLU A 463 29.80 -10.61 -22.58
C GLU A 463 28.83 -10.66 -21.39
N PHE A 464 29.11 -11.51 -20.41
CA PHE A 464 28.35 -11.59 -19.17
C PHE A 464 28.39 -10.29 -18.35
N GLU A 465 29.57 -9.69 -18.17
CA GLU A 465 29.70 -8.42 -17.45
C GLU A 465 28.99 -7.26 -18.17
N SER A 466 28.99 -7.25 -19.51
CA SER A 466 28.22 -6.27 -20.29
C SER A 466 26.71 -6.42 -20.09
N LEU A 467 26.23 -7.67 -20.04
CA LEU A 467 24.83 -7.96 -19.76
C LEU A 467 24.44 -7.55 -18.34
N LEU A 468 25.29 -7.85 -17.35
CA LEU A 468 25.09 -7.43 -15.96
C LEU A 468 25.03 -5.90 -15.81
N ALA A 469 25.90 -5.16 -16.49
CA ALA A 469 25.88 -3.70 -16.46
C ALA A 469 24.55 -3.13 -16.99
N THR A 470 24.03 -3.73 -18.07
CA THR A 470 22.75 -3.33 -18.68
C THR A 470 21.57 -3.62 -17.74
N ILE A 471 21.50 -4.84 -17.21
CA ILE A 471 20.51 -5.26 -16.21
C ILE A 471 20.53 -4.35 -14.98
N SER A 472 21.72 -3.94 -14.55
CA SER A 472 21.90 -3.09 -13.38
C SER A 472 21.40 -1.67 -13.62
N ALA A 473 21.69 -1.11 -14.80
CA ALA A 473 21.16 0.19 -15.20
C ALA A 473 19.62 0.19 -15.18
N GLU A 474 18.99 -0.89 -15.66
CA GLU A 474 17.52 -1.01 -15.65
C GLU A 474 16.93 -1.14 -14.25
N LEU A 475 17.59 -1.87 -13.35
CA LEU A 475 17.16 -1.98 -11.97
C LEU A 475 17.27 -0.64 -11.25
N LEU A 476 18.34 0.12 -11.50
CA LEU A 476 18.53 1.47 -10.96
C LEU A 476 17.49 2.45 -11.51
N GLU A 477 17.22 2.41 -12.81
CA GLU A 477 16.19 3.23 -13.47
C GLU A 477 14.79 2.95 -12.91
N ALA A 478 14.49 1.68 -12.64
CA ALA A 478 13.25 1.27 -11.99
C ALA A 478 13.14 1.70 -10.52
N GLY A 479 14.25 2.17 -9.92
CA GLY A 479 14.31 2.75 -8.59
C GLY A 479 14.93 1.85 -7.52
N LEU A 480 15.61 0.76 -7.90
CA LEU A 480 16.33 -0.09 -6.94
C LEU A 480 17.52 0.69 -6.37
N ARG A 481 17.76 0.58 -5.07
CA ARG A 481 18.97 1.18 -4.46
C ARG A 481 20.26 0.58 -5.01
N GLY A 482 21.29 1.42 -5.18
CA GLY A 482 22.66 1.04 -5.54
C GLY A 482 23.18 -0.15 -4.72
N ASP A 483 23.27 -0.01 -3.40
CA ASP A 483 23.79 -1.07 -2.50
C ASP A 483 23.04 -2.42 -2.62
N ARG A 484 21.76 -2.38 -3.03
CA ARG A 484 20.98 -3.60 -3.25
C ARG A 484 21.24 -4.17 -4.64
N CYS A 485 21.34 -3.32 -5.65
CA CYS A 485 21.77 -3.71 -7.00
C CYS A 485 23.15 -4.38 -6.95
N ASP A 486 24.11 -3.80 -6.23
CA ASP A 486 25.47 -4.34 -6.11
C ASP A 486 25.49 -5.73 -5.47
N ARG A 487 24.71 -5.94 -4.41
CA ARG A 487 24.56 -7.26 -3.77
C ARG A 487 23.96 -8.30 -4.71
N LEU A 488 22.96 -7.92 -5.51
CA LEU A 488 22.34 -8.82 -6.49
C LEU A 488 23.29 -9.14 -7.65
N GLN A 489 24.07 -8.16 -8.12
CA GLN A 489 25.13 -8.39 -9.11
C GLN A 489 26.19 -9.34 -8.57
N GLN A 490 26.63 -9.14 -7.33
CA GLN A 490 27.63 -10.00 -6.71
C GLN A 490 27.14 -11.45 -6.63
N ALA A 491 25.90 -11.67 -6.20
CA ALA A 491 25.29 -13.00 -6.17
C ALA A 491 25.20 -13.65 -7.57
N LEU A 492 24.91 -12.87 -8.63
CA LEU A 492 24.93 -13.37 -10.01
C LEU A 492 26.34 -13.72 -10.49
N ARG A 493 27.35 -12.91 -10.15
CA ARG A 493 28.76 -13.20 -10.48
C ARG A 493 29.21 -14.50 -9.84
N GLU A 494 28.95 -14.67 -8.55
CA GLU A 494 29.27 -15.90 -7.81
C GLU A 494 28.63 -17.12 -8.48
N ALA A 495 27.34 -17.05 -8.81
CA ALA A 495 26.62 -18.11 -9.52
C ALA A 495 27.23 -18.45 -10.89
N PHE A 496 27.71 -17.44 -11.63
CA PHE A 496 28.34 -17.64 -12.93
C PHE A 496 29.72 -18.30 -12.82
N TYR A 497 30.53 -17.89 -11.84
CA TYR A 497 31.87 -18.46 -11.64
C TYR A 497 31.82 -19.87 -11.06
N GLU A 498 30.92 -20.14 -10.10
CA GLU A 498 30.73 -21.46 -9.48
C GLU A 498 30.47 -22.55 -10.54
N ARG A 499 29.59 -22.25 -11.51
CA ARG A 499 29.29 -23.19 -12.59
C ARG A 499 30.48 -23.48 -13.50
N ARG A 500 31.32 -22.48 -13.79
CA ARG A 500 32.51 -22.68 -14.65
C ARG A 500 33.60 -23.47 -13.94
N THR A 501 33.73 -23.31 -12.62
CA THR A 501 34.67 -24.11 -11.81
C THR A 501 34.24 -25.57 -11.75
N ASP A 502 32.93 -25.86 -11.73
CA ASP A 502 32.42 -27.24 -11.80
C ASP A 502 32.69 -27.92 -13.15
N THR A 503 32.55 -27.19 -14.27
CA THR A 503 32.85 -27.73 -15.61
C THR A 503 34.35 -28.04 -15.80
N THR A 504 35.25 -27.25 -15.20
CA THR A 504 36.70 -27.47 -15.31
C THR A 504 37.18 -28.66 -14.46
N ALA A 505 36.56 -28.92 -13.31
CA ALA A 505 36.90 -30.07 -12.45
C ALA A 505 36.53 -31.43 -13.08
N ILE A 506 35.54 -31.48 -13.98
CA ILE A 506 35.13 -32.72 -14.67
C ILE A 506 36.03 -33.03 -15.89
N GLY A 507 36.69 -32.01 -16.46
CA GLY A 507 37.55 -32.13 -17.65
C GLY A 507 38.98 -32.64 -17.40
N GLU A 508 39.47 -32.63 -16.15
CA GLU A 508 40.84 -33.08 -15.80
C GLU A 508 40.93 -34.54 -15.31
N ALA A 509 39.81 -35.27 -15.27
CA ALA A 509 39.81 -36.71 -15.02
C ALA A 509 40.30 -37.46 -16.27
N THR A 510 41.62 -37.55 -16.41
CA THR A 510 42.31 -38.43 -17.36
C THR A 510 41.77 -39.87 -17.24
N PRO A 511 41.42 -40.58 -18.33
CA PRO A 511 40.93 -41.95 -18.25
C PRO A 511 42.08 -42.86 -17.80
N THR A 512 42.15 -43.10 -16.49
CA THR A 512 43.07 -44.10 -15.93
C THR A 512 42.54 -45.47 -16.31
N ALA A 513 43.43 -46.24 -16.96
CA ALA A 513 43.20 -47.55 -17.52
C ALA A 513 42.42 -48.51 -16.58
N ALA A 514 41.48 -49.22 -17.18
CA ALA A 514 40.75 -50.31 -16.55
C ALA A 514 41.68 -51.40 -16.02
N PRO A 515 41.49 -51.90 -14.79
CA PRO A 515 41.97 -53.22 -14.42
C PRO A 515 40.91 -54.25 -14.83
N GLN A 516 41.30 -55.15 -15.74
CA GLN A 516 40.63 -56.42 -15.93
C GLN A 516 40.70 -57.20 -14.61
N GLY A 517 39.54 -57.39 -13.97
CA GLY A 517 39.44 -58.14 -12.72
C GLY A 517 38.07 -58.80 -12.63
N ALA A 518 38.01 -60.05 -13.08
CA ALA A 518 36.86 -60.92 -12.96
C ALA A 518 36.42 -61.07 -11.50
N ALA A 519 35.15 -60.78 -11.21
CA ALA A 519 34.49 -61.26 -10.01
C ALA A 519 33.01 -61.52 -10.30
N ARG A 520 32.63 -62.76 -10.04
CA ARG A 520 31.33 -63.40 -10.31
C ARG A 520 30.20 -62.76 -9.52
N LEU A 521 29.05 -62.60 -10.16
CA LEU A 521 27.74 -62.40 -9.54
C LEU A 521 27.30 -63.68 -8.80
N PRO A 522 26.66 -63.56 -7.63
CA PRO A 522 25.64 -64.51 -7.22
C PRO A 522 24.30 -63.81 -6.95
N GLY A 523 23.21 -64.44 -7.41
CA GLY A 523 21.87 -64.19 -6.86
C GLY A 523 20.87 -63.54 -7.81
N SER A 524 20.54 -64.21 -8.91
CA SER A 524 19.30 -64.00 -9.64
C SER A 524 18.14 -64.54 -8.81
N GLY A 525 17.31 -63.66 -8.25
CA GLY A 525 16.03 -63.99 -7.62
C GLY A 525 14.90 -63.63 -8.57
N VAL A 526 14.44 -64.62 -9.31
CA VAL A 526 13.24 -64.57 -10.16
C VAL A 526 12.02 -64.45 -9.24
N ILE A 527 11.21 -63.40 -9.43
CA ILE A 527 9.85 -63.29 -8.87
C ILE A 527 8.89 -63.49 -10.03
N GLU A 528 8.30 -64.67 -10.11
CA GLU A 528 7.14 -64.97 -10.96
C GLU A 528 5.87 -64.45 -10.29
N LEU A 529 5.09 -63.67 -11.05
CA LEU A 529 3.72 -63.27 -10.72
C LEU A 529 2.76 -64.41 -11.08
N PRO A 530 1.77 -64.76 -10.23
CA PRO A 530 0.66 -65.60 -10.65
C PRO A 530 -0.45 -64.74 -11.29
N GLU A 531 -0.79 -65.04 -12.54
CA GLU A 531 -2.06 -64.66 -13.15
C GLU A 531 -3.18 -65.59 -12.67
N SER A 532 -4.26 -65.00 -12.13
CA SER A 532 -5.64 -65.51 -12.16
C SER A 532 -6.60 -64.36 -11.84
#